data_AF-A0A835GAP1-F1
#
_entry.id   AF-A0A835GAP1-F1
#
_cell.length_a   1.000
_cell.length_b   1.000
_cell.length_c   1.000
_cell.angle_alpha   90.00
_cell.angle_beta   90.00
_cell.angle_gamma   90.00
#
_symmetry.space_group_name_H-M   'P 1'
#
loop_
_entity.id
_entity.type
_entity.pdbx_description
1 polymer ?
#
loop_
_entity_poly.entity_id
_entity_poly.type
_entity_poly.pdbx_seq_one_letter_code
_entity_poly.pdbx_strand_id
1 'polypeptide(L)'
;MDKPLSAGDFADMEDQLKACVEEDRQYWRVNDVKCDAIHTAKTYEEFADRVAAAHLQPLDQRDFKKKYNRKWNQYATEEKKPSE
;
A
#
# COMPACT_ATOMS: atom_id res chain seq x y z
N MET A 1 3.77 -45.46 8.94
CA MET A 1 2.57 -45.16 9.75
C MET A 1 2.18 -43.74 9.41
N ASP A 2 1.11 -43.57 8.66
CA ASP A 2 0.56 -42.24 8.36
C ASP A 2 -0.07 -41.70 9.64
N LYS A 3 0.62 -40.75 10.27
CA LYS A 3 0.12 -40.07 11.45
C LYS A 3 -1.08 -39.24 10.98
N PRO A 4 -2.26 -39.37 11.60
CA PRO A 4 -3.42 -38.59 11.20
C PRO A 4 -3.13 -37.10 11.46
N LEU A 5 -3.47 -36.26 10.48
CA LEU A 5 -3.38 -34.80 10.58
C LEU A 5 -4.16 -34.33 11.81
N SER A 6 -3.51 -33.53 12.64
CA SER A 6 -4.09 -32.91 13.82
C SER A 6 -4.79 -31.60 13.45
N ALA A 7 -5.63 -31.08 14.35
CA ALA A 7 -6.26 -29.77 14.18
C ALA A 7 -5.25 -28.62 14.04
N GLY A 8 -4.06 -28.74 14.64
CA GLY A 8 -2.99 -27.75 14.47
C GLY A 8 -2.41 -27.77 13.05
N ASP A 9 -2.27 -28.96 12.45
CA ASP A 9 -1.77 -29.09 11.09
C ASP A 9 -2.72 -28.43 10.07
N PHE A 10 -4.05 -28.49 10.31
CA PHE A 10 -5.03 -27.79 9.48
C PHE A 10 -4.93 -26.27 9.62
N ALA A 11 -4.73 -25.74 10.82
CA ALA A 11 -4.55 -24.30 11.05
C ALA A 11 -3.30 -23.78 10.34
N ASP A 12 -2.18 -24.51 10.43
CA ASP A 12 -0.93 -24.16 9.76
C ASP A 12 -1.10 -24.18 8.22
N MET A 13 -1.83 -25.16 7.69
CA MET A 13 -2.16 -25.23 6.26
C MET A 13 -3.05 -24.06 5.81
N GLU A 14 -4.04 -23.66 6.62
CA GLU A 14 -4.89 -22.51 6.31
C GLU A 14 -4.09 -21.21 6.25
N ASP A 15 -3.15 -21.01 7.17
CA ASP A 15 -2.32 -19.81 7.20
C ASP A 15 -1.32 -19.78 6.04
N GLN A 16 -0.74 -20.93 5.69
CA GLN A 16 0.06 -21.07 4.47
C GLN A 16 -0.77 -20.75 3.22
N LEU A 17 -2.01 -21.24 3.14
CA LEU A 17 -2.90 -20.96 2.02
C LEU A 17 -3.20 -19.46 1.91
N LYS A 18 -3.52 -18.80 3.03
CA LYS A 18 -3.76 -17.35 3.04
C LYS A 18 -2.53 -16.58 2.56
N ALA A 19 -1.33 -16.96 3.03
CA ALA A 19 -0.09 -16.32 2.62
C ALA A 19 0.16 -16.49 1.11
N CYS A 20 0.01 -17.69 0.57
CA CYS A 20 0.16 -17.94 -0.87
C CYS A 20 -0.85 -17.13 -1.71
N VAL A 21 -2.12 -17.06 -1.27
CA VAL A 21 -3.14 -16.27 -1.98
C VAL A 21 -2.81 -14.78 -1.98
N GLU A 22 -2.32 -14.25 -0.87
CA GLU A 22 -1.93 -12.83 -0.79
C GLU A 22 -0.67 -12.53 -1.63
N GLU A 23 0.30 -13.45 -1.66
CA GLU A 23 1.48 -13.35 -2.53
C GLU A 23 1.07 -13.32 -4.00
N ASP A 24 0.18 -14.22 -4.42
CA ASP A 24 -0.35 -14.23 -5.79
C ASP A 24 -1.05 -12.92 -6.13
N ARG A 25 -1.89 -12.40 -5.22
CA ARG A 25 -2.56 -11.10 -5.41
C ARG A 25 -1.57 -9.95 -5.54
N GLN A 26 -0.47 -9.99 -4.78
CA GLN A 26 0.60 -9.01 -4.91
C GLN A 26 1.33 -9.14 -6.25
N TYR A 27 1.64 -10.37 -6.66
CA TYR A 27 2.29 -10.66 -7.94
C TYR A 27 1.48 -10.09 -9.10
N TRP A 28 0.17 -10.36 -9.16
CA TRP A 28 -0.69 -9.86 -10.22
C TRP A 28 -0.75 -8.34 -10.27
N ARG A 29 -0.90 -7.67 -9.11
CA ARG A 29 -0.88 -6.19 -9.04
C ARG A 29 0.42 -5.59 -9.58
N VAL A 30 1.56 -6.15 -9.18
CA VAL A 30 2.88 -5.70 -9.64
C VAL A 30 3.04 -5.96 -11.14
N ASN A 31 2.57 -7.12 -11.63
CA ASN A 31 2.66 -7.47 -13.03
C ASN A 31 1.82 -6.54 -13.92
N ASP A 32 0.62 -6.17 -13.49
CA ASP A 32 -0.22 -5.20 -14.22
C ASP A 32 0.49 -3.86 -14.38
N VAL A 33 1.13 -3.37 -13.31
CA VAL A 33 1.93 -2.13 -13.35
C VAL A 33 3.17 -2.31 -14.24
N LYS A 34 3.84 -3.47 -14.21
CA LYS A 34 4.97 -3.75 -15.11
C LYS A 34 4.52 -3.70 -16.58
N CYS A 35 3.41 -4.33 -16.92
CA CYS A 35 2.86 -4.34 -18.28
C CYS A 35 2.52 -2.91 -18.74
N ASP A 36 1.86 -2.11 -17.90
CA ASP A 36 1.59 -0.70 -18.22
C ASP A 36 2.89 0.11 -18.38
N ALA A 37 3.80 0.02 -17.41
CA ALA A 37 5.01 0.83 -17.38
C ALA A 37 6.00 0.47 -18.50
N ILE A 38 6.05 -0.79 -18.96
CA ILE A 38 6.83 -1.18 -20.15
C ILE A 38 6.43 -0.36 -21.38
N HIS A 39 5.14 -0.04 -21.51
CA HIS A 39 4.62 0.70 -22.66
C HIS A 39 4.61 2.21 -22.44
N THR A 40 4.54 2.69 -21.20
CA THR A 40 4.27 4.10 -20.89
C THR A 40 5.45 4.86 -20.25
N ALA A 41 6.42 4.18 -19.64
CA ALA A 41 7.57 4.83 -19.01
C ALA A 41 8.61 5.28 -20.05
N LYS A 42 9.22 6.44 -19.82
CA LYS A 42 10.24 7.01 -20.71
C LYS A 42 11.65 6.60 -20.31
N THR A 43 11.86 6.28 -19.05
CA THR A 43 13.16 5.85 -18.49
C THR A 43 12.98 4.61 -17.63
N TYR A 44 14.08 3.86 -17.45
CA TYR A 44 14.08 2.70 -16.57
C TYR A 44 13.82 3.09 -15.11
N GLU A 45 14.29 4.25 -14.67
CA GLU A 45 14.07 4.75 -13.32
C GLU A 45 12.58 4.99 -13.05
N GLU A 46 11.88 5.64 -14.00
CA GLU A 46 10.43 5.82 -13.93
C GLU A 46 9.67 4.48 -13.91
N PHE A 47 10.12 3.51 -14.70
CA PHE A 47 9.58 2.16 -14.67
C PHE A 47 9.77 1.51 -13.30
N ALA A 48 10.98 1.56 -12.74
CA ALA A 48 11.31 0.96 -11.45
C ALA A 48 10.49 1.57 -10.31
N ASP A 49 10.36 2.90 -10.29
CA ASP A 49 9.60 3.63 -9.28
C ASP A 49 8.11 3.27 -9.32
N ARG A 50 7.52 3.19 -10.52
CA ARG A 50 6.11 2.79 -10.69
C ARG A 50 5.87 1.36 -10.19
N VAL A 51 6.73 0.43 -10.57
CA VAL A 51 6.63 -0.98 -10.16
C VAL A 51 6.83 -1.12 -8.64
N ALA A 52 7.76 -0.38 -8.05
CA ALA A 52 7.96 -0.34 -6.60
C ALA A 52 6.72 0.20 -5.87
N ALA A 53 6.04 1.20 -6.44
CA ALA A 53 4.84 1.81 -5.89
C ALA A 53 3.53 1.00 -6.12
N ALA A 54 3.57 -0.13 -6.83
CA ALA A 54 2.36 -0.91 -7.19
C ALA A 54 1.56 -1.46 -6.00
N HIS A 55 2.15 -1.50 -4.80
CA HIS A 55 1.47 -1.91 -3.58
C HIS A 55 0.61 -0.78 -2.96
N LEU A 56 0.80 0.48 -3.39
CA LEU A 56 0.05 1.63 -2.90
C LEU A 56 -1.37 1.63 -3.47
N GLN A 57 -2.35 1.90 -2.61
CA GLN A 57 -3.73 2.07 -3.04
C GLN A 57 -3.98 3.52 -3.47
N PRO A 58 -4.82 3.76 -4.48
CA PRO A 58 -5.29 5.10 -4.80
C PRO A 58 -5.97 5.74 -3.58
N LEU A 59 -5.71 7.02 -3.34
CA LEU A 59 -6.35 7.78 -2.27
C LEU A 59 -7.85 7.87 -2.50
N ASP A 60 -8.65 7.54 -1.49
CA ASP A 60 -10.10 7.62 -1.53
C ASP A 60 -10.61 8.91 -0.88
N GLN A 61 -11.82 9.36 -1.21
CA GLN A 61 -12.48 10.53 -0.62
C GLN A 61 -12.52 10.48 0.92
N ARG A 62 -12.55 9.27 1.48
CA ARG A 62 -12.50 9.04 2.93
C ARG A 62 -11.17 9.46 3.55
N ASP A 63 -10.06 9.34 2.82
CA ASP A 63 -8.74 9.75 3.29
C ASP A 63 -8.64 11.27 3.42
N PHE A 64 -9.33 12.01 2.53
CA PHE A 64 -9.39 13.47 2.57
C PHE A 64 -10.24 14.04 3.73
N LYS A 65 -11.11 13.24 4.35
CA LYS A 65 -11.97 13.69 5.46
C LYS A 65 -11.18 13.92 6.75
N LYS A 66 -10.04 13.24 6.94
CA LYS A 66 -9.12 13.51 8.06
C LYS A 66 -8.21 14.69 7.72
N LYS A 67 -8.80 15.90 7.63
CA LYS A 67 -8.01 17.13 7.63
C LYS A 67 -7.37 17.29 9.00
N TYR A 68 -6.17 16.77 9.17
CA TYR A 68 -5.36 17.12 10.32
C TYR A 68 -5.08 18.62 10.21
N ASN A 69 -5.58 19.39 11.17
CA ASN A 69 -5.25 20.81 11.31
C ASN A 69 -3.82 20.92 11.89
N ARG A 70 -2.85 20.35 11.16
CA ARG A 70 -1.44 20.44 11.48
C ARG A 70 -0.93 21.73 10.87
N LYS A 71 -0.64 22.70 11.72
CA LYS A 71 0.13 23.87 11.32
C LYS A 71 1.45 23.33 10.75
N TRP A 72 1.75 23.67 9.49
CA TRP A 72 3.01 23.32 8.83
C TRP A 72 4.22 23.78 9.65
N ASN A 73 4.03 24.87 10.41
CA ASN A 73 4.98 25.38 11.39
C ASN A 73 4.38 25.30 12.81
N GLN A 74 5.01 24.54 13.71
CA GLN A 74 4.59 24.41 15.11
C GLN A 74 4.68 25.73 15.89
N TYR A 75 5.50 26.66 15.43
CA TYR A 75 5.74 27.96 16.05
C TYR A 75 4.96 29.09 15.36
N ALA A 76 4.09 28.79 14.39
CA ALA A 76 3.19 29.79 13.82
C ALA A 76 2.12 30.17 14.85
N THR A 77 2.44 31.17 15.67
CA THR A 77 1.48 31.90 16.49
C THR A 77 0.48 32.60 15.59
N GLU A 78 -0.80 32.56 15.98
CA GLU A 78 -1.91 33.21 15.28
C GLU A 78 -1.56 34.67 14.95
N GLU A 79 -1.90 35.11 13.74
CA GLU A 79 -1.64 36.48 13.27
C GLU A 79 -2.19 37.52 14.25
N LYS A 80 -1.40 38.58 14.42
CA LYS A 80 -1.70 39.75 15.24
C LYS A 80 -3.04 40.35 14.79
N LYS A 81 -4.08 40.29 15.64
CA LYS A 81 -5.34 41.00 15.38
C LYS A 81 -5.03 42.48 15.13
N PRO A 82 -5.68 43.11 14.13
CA PRO A 82 -5.48 44.53 13.86
C PRO A 82 -5.99 45.31 15.08
N SER A 83 -5.12 46.15 15.63
CA SER A 83 -5.51 47.14 16.65
C SER A 83 -6.37 48.21 15.97
N GLU A 84 -7.59 48.40 16.49
CA GLU A 84 -8.42 49.59 16.25
C GLU A 84 -7.69 50.88 16.58
#